data_AF-A0A2E2XGN4-F1
#
_entry.id   AF-A0A2E2XGN4-F1
#
_cell.length_a   1.000
_cell.length_b   1.000
_cell.length_c   1.000
_cell.angle_alpha   90.00
_cell.angle_beta   90.00
_cell.angle_gamma   90.00
#
_symmetry.space_group_name_H-M   'P 1'
#
loop_
_entity.id
_entity.type
_entity.pdbx_description
1 polymer ?
#
loop_
_entity_poly.entity_id
_entity_poly.type
_entity_poly.pdbx_seq_one_letter_code
_entity_poly.pdbx_strand_id
1 'polypeptide(L)'
;MTQKIKIEAYPKAGTPDHSHLDPVVNYLIHNGNKSVNQYIWGNNRTGYFCHLENDIDFNSLRKVFDFPESIKISEAKQTIDCFNTYTVIKKS
;
A
#
# COMPACT_ATOMS: atom_id res chain seq x y z
N MET A 1 -23.02 7.34 7.91
CA MET A 1 -22.04 7.09 6.83
C MET A 1 -20.67 7.35 7.41
N THR A 2 -19.77 6.37 7.42
CA THR A 2 -18.41 6.56 7.92
C THR A 2 -17.57 7.19 6.81
N GLN A 3 -16.94 8.34 7.09
CA GLN A 3 -16.06 9.00 6.13
C GLN A 3 -14.80 8.14 5.93
N LYS A 4 -14.49 7.78 4.67
CA LYS A 4 -13.27 7.03 4.34
C LYS A 4 -12.04 7.95 4.35
N ILE A 5 -10.89 7.37 4.63
CA ILE A 5 -9.58 8.05 4.54
C ILE A 5 -9.19 8.10 3.06
N LYS A 6 -8.99 9.31 2.54
CA LYS A 6 -8.54 9.50 1.16
C LYS A 6 -7.03 9.22 1.05
N ILE A 7 -6.65 8.39 0.09
CA ILE A 7 -5.26 8.20 -0.32
C ILE A 7 -4.94 9.20 -1.44
N GLU A 8 -3.82 9.89 -1.34
CA GLU A 8 -3.39 10.85 -2.34
C GLU A 8 -2.67 10.16 -3.51
N ALA A 9 -2.87 10.67 -4.73
CA ALA A 9 -2.30 10.08 -5.94
C ALA A 9 -0.76 10.17 -6.01
N TYR A 10 -0.15 11.03 -5.19
CA TYR A 10 1.28 11.29 -5.09
C TYR A 10 1.68 11.54 -3.62
N PRO A 11 2.97 11.34 -3.26
CA PRO A 11 3.52 11.79 -1.99
C PRO A 11 3.50 13.32 -1.89
N LYS A 12 3.70 13.83 -0.67
CA LYS A 12 3.95 15.26 -0.48
C LYS A 12 5.33 15.62 -1.02
N ALA A 13 5.49 16.85 -1.52
CA ALA A 13 6.79 17.33 -1.98
C ALA A 13 7.85 17.19 -0.86
N GLY A 14 9.01 16.63 -1.22
CA GLY A 14 10.11 16.37 -0.27
C GLY A 14 9.97 15.12 0.58
N THR A 15 8.96 14.28 0.36
CA THR A 15 8.80 12.98 1.03
C THR A 15 9.08 11.82 0.07
N PRO A 16 9.44 10.62 0.58
CA PRO A 16 9.66 9.45 -0.27
C PRO A 16 8.42 9.08 -1.08
N ASP A 17 8.63 8.52 -2.27
CA ASP A 17 7.55 8.15 -3.20
C ASP A 17 6.51 7.19 -2.61
N HIS A 18 6.95 6.25 -1.77
CA HIS A 18 6.06 5.30 -1.11
C HIS A 18 5.17 5.91 -0.02
N SER A 19 5.49 7.13 0.46
CA SER A 19 4.93 7.67 1.71
C SER A 19 3.42 7.88 1.66
N HIS A 20 2.85 8.13 0.47
CA HIS A 20 1.40 8.24 0.31
C HIS A 20 0.64 6.93 0.55
N LEU A 21 1.33 5.78 0.51
CA LEU A 21 0.80 4.45 0.80
C LEU A 21 1.15 3.95 2.21
N ASP A 22 1.93 4.72 2.99
CA ASP A 22 2.20 4.38 4.39
C ASP A 22 0.92 4.17 5.23
N PRO A 23 -0.18 4.95 5.07
CA PRO A 23 -1.41 4.68 5.79
C PRO A 23 -1.99 3.29 5.52
N VAL A 24 -1.87 2.79 4.30
CA VAL A 24 -2.36 1.47 3.88
C VAL A 24 -1.52 0.38 4.53
N VAL A 25 -0.19 0.49 4.46
CA VAL A 25 0.71 -0.49 5.07
C VAL A 25 0.57 -0.51 6.60
N ASN A 26 0.53 0.67 7.22
CA ASN A 26 0.34 0.78 8.66
C ASN A 26 -0.98 0.14 9.10
N TYR A 27 -2.07 0.36 8.36
CA TYR A 27 -3.35 -0.30 8.63
C TYR A 27 -3.25 -1.82 8.55
N LEU A 28 -2.60 -2.37 7.52
CA LEU A 28 -2.45 -3.81 7.37
C LEU A 28 -1.62 -4.42 8.50
N ILE A 29 -0.52 -3.77 8.89
CA ILE A 29 0.34 -4.22 9.99
C ILE A 29 -0.42 -4.16 11.33
N HIS A 30 -1.14 -3.06 11.61
CA HIS A 30 -1.94 -2.93 12.83
C HIS A 30 -3.06 -3.98 12.92
N ASN A 31 -3.53 -4.50 11.78
CA ASN A 31 -4.53 -5.56 11.71
C ASN A 31 -3.92 -6.96 11.59
N GLY A 32 -2.66 -7.14 12.00
CA GLY A 32 -2.04 -8.47 12.16
C GLY A 32 -1.24 -8.96 10.95
N ASN A 33 -1.11 -8.16 9.89
CA ASN A 33 -0.12 -8.45 8.86
C ASN A 33 1.30 -8.08 9.34
N LYS A 34 2.32 -8.58 8.66
CA LYS A 34 3.73 -8.34 9.01
C LYS A 34 4.55 -8.19 7.74
N SER A 35 5.64 -7.44 7.82
CA SER A 35 6.60 -7.44 6.72
C SER A 35 7.42 -8.72 6.74
N VAL A 36 7.63 -9.29 5.55
CA VAL A 36 8.55 -10.43 5.35
C VAL A 36 10.00 -10.01 5.58
N ASN A 37 10.32 -8.74 5.33
CA ASN A 37 11.67 -8.22 5.45
C ASN A 37 11.89 -7.60 6.85
N GLN A 38 13.15 -7.39 7.21
CA GLN A 38 13.52 -6.62 8.40
C GLN A 38 13.13 -5.13 8.30
N TYR A 39 12.76 -4.67 7.10
CA TYR A 39 12.32 -3.32 6.79
C TYR A 39 10.90 -3.35 6.19
N ILE A 40 10.12 -2.29 6.39
CA ILE A 40 8.77 -2.19 5.79
C ILE A 40 8.86 -1.95 4.28
N TRP A 41 9.69 -0.98 3.89
CA TRP A 41 9.88 -0.55 2.52
C TRP A 41 11.29 -0.86 2.05
N GLY A 42 11.39 -1.62 0.97
CA GLY A 42 12.60 -1.77 0.19
C GLY A 42 12.54 -0.90 -1.07
N ASN A 43 13.69 -0.67 -1.67
CA ASN A 43 13.80 0.01 -2.96
C ASN A 43 14.68 -0.82 -3.90
N ASN A 44 14.29 -0.91 -5.15
CA ASN A 44 15.08 -1.50 -6.21
C ASN A 44 14.92 -0.69 -7.51
N ARG A 45 15.51 -1.16 -8.61
CA ARG A 45 15.45 -0.49 -9.92
C ARG A 45 14.02 -0.25 -10.43
N THR A 46 13.03 -1.02 -9.96
CA THR A 46 11.62 -0.89 -10.37
C THR A 46 10.80 0.03 -9.48
N GLY A 47 11.34 0.52 -8.37
CA GLY A 47 10.64 1.40 -7.44
C GLY A 47 10.65 0.86 -6.01
N TYR A 48 9.68 1.31 -5.22
CA TYR A 48 9.53 0.90 -3.83
C TYR A 48 8.64 -0.32 -3.69
N PHE A 49 8.97 -1.19 -2.74
CA PHE A 49 8.19 -2.40 -2.48
C PHE A 49 8.00 -2.67 -0.99
N CYS A 50 6.81 -3.14 -0.63
CA CYS A 50 6.49 -3.72 0.67
C CYS A 50 6.02 -5.16 0.47
N HIS A 51 6.68 -6.11 1.12
CA HIS A 51 6.32 -7.52 1.08
C HIS A 51 5.67 -7.91 2.41
N LEU A 52 4.46 -8.45 2.32
CA LEU A 52 3.64 -8.87 3.46
C LEU A 52 3.61 -10.39 3.60
N GLU A 53 3.62 -10.88 4.84
CA GLU A 53 3.56 -12.32 5.15
C GLU A 53 2.18 -12.92 4.83
N ASN A 54 1.11 -12.21 5.19
CA ASN A 54 -0.26 -12.69 5.06
C ASN A 54 -0.97 -12.06 3.86
N ASP A 55 -2.05 -12.73 3.42
CA ASP A 55 -2.95 -12.20 2.39
C ASP A 55 -3.46 -10.80 2.77
N ILE A 56 -3.65 -9.96 1.77
CA ILE A 56 -4.13 -8.59 1.94
C ILE A 56 -5.64 -8.62 2.11
N ASP A 57 -6.14 -8.08 3.23
CA ASP A 57 -7.58 -7.91 3.45
C ASP A 57 -8.12 -6.71 2.67
N PHE A 58 -8.37 -6.92 1.38
CA PHE A 58 -8.92 -5.91 0.48
C PHE A 58 -10.32 -5.44 0.88
N ASN A 59 -11.12 -6.33 1.49
CA ASN A 59 -12.47 -5.97 1.94
C ASN A 59 -12.41 -4.92 3.05
N SER A 60 -11.50 -5.08 4.01
CA SER A 60 -11.26 -4.09 5.05
C SER A 60 -10.69 -2.79 4.49
N LEU A 61 -9.72 -2.88 3.56
CA LEU A 61 -9.16 -1.68 2.91
C LEU A 61 -10.23 -0.86 2.18
N ARG A 62 -11.13 -1.50 1.43
CA ARG A 62 -12.21 -0.82 0.70
C ARG A 62 -13.24 -0.15 1.62
N LYS A 63 -13.35 -0.59 2.88
CA LYS A 63 -14.23 0.04 3.88
C LYS A 63 -13.59 1.27 4.51
N VAL A 64 -12.26 1.28 4.62
CA VAL A 64 -11.51 2.32 5.35
C VAL A 64 -10.96 3.39 4.42
N PHE A 65 -10.49 3.00 3.23
CA PHE A 65 -9.78 3.88 2.30
C PHE A 65 -10.56 4.17 1.02
N ASP A 66 -10.36 5.38 0.52
CA ASP A 66 -10.72 5.79 -0.82
C ASP A 66 -9.45 5.90 -1.66
N PHE A 67 -9.36 5.07 -2.70
CA PHE A 67 -8.15 4.92 -3.52
C PHE A 67 -8.29 5.74 -4.80
N PRO A 68 -7.28 6.54 -5.19
CA PRO A 68 -7.30 7.25 -6.46
C PRO A 68 -7.07 6.27 -7.62
N GLU A 69 -7.40 6.70 -8.84
CA GLU A 69 -7.23 5.89 -10.05
C GLU A 69 -5.79 5.42 -10.28
N SER A 70 -4.81 6.14 -9.72
CA SER A 70 -3.40 5.76 -9.77
C SER A 70 -3.05 4.48 -8.99
N ILE A 71 -3.93 4.03 -8.09
CA ILE A 71 -3.75 2.84 -7.28
C ILE A 71 -4.57 1.69 -7.85
N LYS A 72 -3.87 0.71 -8.40
CA LYS A 72 -4.45 -0.52 -8.93
C LYS A 72 -4.40 -1.63 -7.87
N ILE A 73 -5.57 -2.07 -7.46
CA ILE A 73 -5.74 -3.23 -6.56
C ILE A 73 -5.98 -4.49 -7.40
N SER A 74 -5.20 -5.54 -7.17
CA SER A 74 -5.40 -6.86 -7.78
C SER A 74 -5.50 -7.93 -6.69
N GLU A 75 -6.72 -8.35 -6.40
CA GLU A 75 -6.99 -9.37 -5.37
C GLU A 75 -6.45 -10.75 -5.78
N ALA A 76 -6.58 -11.09 -7.07
CA ALA A 76 -6.03 -12.33 -7.62
C ALA A 76 -4.50 -12.41 -7.52
N LYS A 77 -3.81 -11.27 -7.61
CA LYS A 77 -2.34 -11.20 -7.49
C LYS A 77 -1.86 -10.85 -6.08
N GLN A 78 -2.78 -10.57 -5.16
CA GLN A 78 -2.46 -10.06 -3.81
C GLN A 78 -1.56 -8.81 -3.86
N THR A 79 -1.88 -7.84 -4.73
CA THR A 79 -1.08 -6.62 -4.93
C THR A 79 -1.89 -5.33 -4.86
N ILE A 80 -1.25 -4.27 -4.39
CA ILE A 80 -1.65 -2.87 -4.51
C ILE A 80 -0.48 -2.15 -5.19
N ASP A 81 -0.72 -1.56 -6.36
CA ASP A 81 0.32 -0.97 -7.21
C ASP A 81 -0.03 0.49 -7.51
N CYS A 82 0.89 1.41 -7.25
CA CYS A 82 0.79 2.77 -7.71
C CYS A 82 1.63 2.98 -8.98
N PHE A 83 0.97 3.22 -10.12
CA PHE A 83 1.69 3.46 -11.38
C PHE A 83 2.28 4.87 -11.50
N ASN A 84 1.92 5.80 -10.61
CA ASN A 84 2.53 7.13 -10.56
C ASN A 84 3.92 7.11 -9.92
N THR A 85 4.08 6.28 -8.87
CA THR A 85 5.28 6.25 -8.02
C THR A 85 6.04 4.92 -8.11
N TYR A 86 5.55 3.99 -8.92
CA TYR A 86 6.04 2.62 -9.04
C TYR A 86 6.20 1.94 -7.67
N THR A 87 5.27 2.23 -6.75
CA THR A 87 5.27 1.66 -5.39
C THR A 87 4.32 0.48 -5.33
N VAL A 88 4.80 -0.67 -4.85
CA VAL A 88 4.04 -1.91 -4.79
C VAL A 88 3.96 -2.44 -3.35
N ILE A 89 2.75 -2.75 -2.90
CA ILE A 89 2.50 -3.59 -1.71
C ILE A 89 2.02 -4.94 -2.21
N LYS A 90 2.65 -6.02 -1.78
CA LYS A 90 2.19 -7.37 -2.17
C LYS A 90 2.39 -8.40 -1.07
N LYS A 91 1.57 -9.45 -1.12
CA LYS A 91 1.87 -10.70 -0.42
C LYS A 91 3.10 -11.36 -1.07
N SER A 92 4.03 -11.84 -0.24
CA SER A 92 5.22 -12.57 -0.67
C SER A 92 5.06 -14.09 -0.60
#